data_AF-A0A937NMQ7-F1
#
_entry.id   AF-A0A937NMQ7-F1
#
_cell.length_a   1.000
_cell.length_b   1.000
_cell.length_c   1.000
_cell.angle_alpha   90.00
_cell.angle_beta   90.00
_cell.angle_gamma   90.00
#
_symmetry.space_group_name_H-M   'P 1'
#
loop_
_entity.id
_entity.type
_entity.pdbx_description
1 polymer ?
#
loop_
_entity_poly.entity_id
_entity_poly.type
_entity_poly.pdbx_seq_one_letter_code
_entity_poly.pdbx_strand_id
1 'polypeptide(L)' 'MINDKDHLCYVAGDVRAAWKEAVERGVENGADPIEYEKYGVWVAWLKDTDGNYVEIMDPIPDALIEIVLQGGEPFNVAQM' A
#
# COMPACT_ATOMS: atom_id res chain seq x y z
N MET A 1 8.83 12.87 16.19
CA MET A 1 7.52 12.23 15.97
C MET A 1 7.73 11.30 14.80
N ILE A 2 7.70 9.99 15.02
CA ILE A 2 7.66 9.01 13.93
C ILE A 2 6.21 9.05 13.46
N ASN A 3 6.01 9.33 12.17
CA ASN A 3 4.67 9.44 11.62
C ASN A 3 4.12 8.02 11.56
N ASP A 4 2.87 7.83 11.95
CA ASP A 4 2.17 6.55 12.15
C ASP A 4 1.96 5.74 10.84
N LYS A 5 2.62 6.17 9.77
CA LYS A 5 2.62 5.57 8.43
C LYS A 5 3.99 5.61 7.74
N ASP A 6 5.12 5.73 8.45
CA ASP A 6 6.42 5.50 7.82
C ASP A 6 6.55 4.00 7.50
N HIS A 7 6.74 3.63 6.23
CA HIS A 7 6.71 2.23 5.79
C HIS A 7 7.55 1.99 4.53
N LEU A 8 7.85 0.72 4.26
CA LEU A 8 8.29 0.25 2.94
C LEU A 8 7.07 -0.25 2.16
N CYS A 9 6.95 0.17 0.91
CA CYS A 9 5.86 -0.23 0.02
C CYS A 9 6.39 -1.16 -1.08
N TYR A 10 5.74 -2.30 -1.26
CA TYR A 10 6.00 -3.25 -2.35
C TYR A 10 4.80 -3.32 -3.29
N VAL A 11 5.11 -3.49 -4.58
CA VAL A 11 4.09 -3.67 -5.62
C VAL A 11 3.89 -5.15 -5.90
N ALA A 12 2.64 -5.61 -5.93
CA ALA A 12 2.27 -6.98 -6.28
C ALA A 12 1.15 -6.98 -7.33
N GLY A 13 1.20 -7.92 -8.28
CA GLY A 13 0.15 -8.05 -9.31
C GLY A 13 -1.19 -8.60 -8.78
N ASP A 14 -1.19 -9.16 -7.57
CA ASP A 14 -2.40 -9.51 -6.81
C ASP A 14 -2.11 -9.31 -5.31
N VAL A 15 -2.51 -8.14 -4.80
CA VAL A 15 -2.30 -7.75 -3.40
C VAL A 15 -2.93 -8.73 -2.42
N ARG A 16 -4.14 -9.23 -2.73
CA ARG A 16 -4.88 -10.13 -1.84
C ARG A 16 -4.19 -11.47 -1.71
N ALA A 17 -3.70 -12.01 -2.83
CA ALA A 17 -2.95 -13.25 -2.84
C ALA A 17 -1.61 -13.11 -2.08
N ALA A 18 -0.85 -12.03 -2.34
CA ALA A 18 0.43 -11.78 -1.69
C ALA A 18 0.29 -11.58 -0.16
N TRP A 19 -0.69 -10.79 0.27
CA TRP A 19 -1.00 -10.60 1.70
C TRP A 19 -1.41 -11.93 2.34
N LYS A 20 -2.30 -12.69 1.71
CA LYS A 20 -2.81 -13.95 2.25
C LYS A 20 -1.67 -14.96 2.44
N GLU A 21 -0.81 -15.09 1.44
CA GLU A 21 0.36 -15.96 1.51
C GLU A 21 1.30 -15.56 2.66
N ALA A 22 1.54 -14.27 2.87
CA ALA A 22 2.37 -13.78 3.97
C ALA A 22 1.77 -14.10 5.35
N VAL A 23 0.47 -13.85 5.53
CA VAL A 23 -0.25 -14.15 6.77
C VAL A 23 -0.27 -15.67 7.04
N GLU A 24 -0.50 -16.49 6.02
CA GLU A 24 -0.44 -17.96 6.13
C GLU A 24 0.95 -18.48 6.51
N ARG A 25 2.01 -17.72 6.18
CA ARG A 25 3.40 -17.98 6.59
C ARG A 25 3.73 -17.42 7.98
N GLY A 26 2.77 -16.79 8.66
CA GLY A 26 2.93 -16.29 10.03
C GLY A 26 3.40 -14.84 10.14
N VAL A 27 3.39 -14.06 9.05
CA VAL A 27 3.63 -12.62 9.13
C VAL A 27 2.44 -11.94 9.84
N GLU A 28 2.72 -10.97 10.70
CA GLU A 28 1.66 -10.27 11.44
C GLU A 28 0.80 -9.44 10.48
N ASN A 29 -0.52 -9.62 10.59
CA ASN A 29 -1.49 -8.83 9.85
C ASN A 29 -1.57 -7.41 10.45
N GLY A 30 -1.22 -6.40 9.66
CA GLY A 30 -1.40 -5.00 10.02
C GLY A 30 -2.80 -4.49 9.66
N ALA A 31 -3.27 -4.80 8.45
CA ALA A 31 -4.63 -4.57 7.98
C ALA A 31 -4.96 -5.47 6.79
N ASP A 32 -6.17 -5.99 6.77
CA ASP A 32 -6.70 -6.78 5.66
C ASP A 32 -6.71 -5.97 4.35
N PRO A 33 -6.68 -6.63 3.18
CA PRO A 33 -6.73 -5.95 1.91
C PRO A 33 -8.00 -5.09 1.76
N ILE A 34 -7.82 -3.84 1.36
CA ILE A 34 -8.87 -2.88 1.07
C ILE A 34 -8.71 -2.33 -0.35
N GLU A 35 -9.83 -2.15 -1.06
CA GLU A 35 -9.87 -1.47 -2.35
C GLU A 35 -10.11 0.02 -2.15
N TYR A 36 -9.24 0.85 -2.72
CA TYR A 36 -9.46 2.28 -2.85
C TYR A 36 -10.17 2.54 -4.18
N GLU A 37 -11.49 2.42 -4.20
CA GLU A 37 -12.34 2.50 -5.40
C GLU A 37 -12.05 3.73 -6.29
N LYS A 38 -11.74 4.88 -5.68
CA LYS A 38 -11.41 6.12 -6.40
C LYS A 38 -10.23 5.95 -7.36
N TYR A 39 -9.28 5.09 -7.00
CA TYR A 39 -8.05 4.86 -7.75
C TYR A 39 -8.04 3.47 -8.42
N GLY A 40 -8.99 2.61 -8.08
CA GLY A 40 -9.05 1.23 -8.57
C GLY A 40 -7.82 0.42 -8.17
N VAL A 41 -7.28 0.66 -6.96
CA VAL A 41 -6.10 -0.04 -6.44
C VAL A 41 -6.42 -0.72 -5.11
N TRP A 42 -5.85 -1.90 -4.92
CA TRP A 42 -5.84 -2.61 -3.66
C TRP A 42 -4.60 -2.26 -2.84
N VAL A 43 -4.78 -2.23 -1.52
CA VAL A 43 -3.72 -2.05 -0.54
C VAL A 43 -3.94 -3.00 0.62
N ALA A 44 -2.87 -3.56 1.16
CA ALA A 44 -2.87 -4.34 2.39
C ALA A 44 -1.65 -3.99 3.25
N TRP A 45 -1.73 -4.26 4.55
CA TRP A 45 -0.66 -3.95 5.49
C TRP A 45 -0.23 -5.18 6.28
N LEU A 46 1.08 -5.32 6.44
CA LEU A 46 1.73 -6.32 7.28
C LEU A 46 2.63 -5.61 8.30
N LYS A 47 3.04 -6.33 9.34
CA LYS A 47 4.18 -5.92 10.18
C LYS A 47 5.31 -6.91 10.10
N ASP A 48 6.53 -6.40 9.99
CA ASP A 48 7.73 -7.21 10.13
C ASP A 48 7.99 -7.60 11.60
N THR A 49 9.04 -8.38 11.84
CA THR A 49 9.40 -8.87 13.17
C THR A 49 9.79 -7.77 14.16
N ASP A 50 10.17 -6.60 13.66
CA ASP A 50 10.55 -5.44 14.46
C ASP A 50 9.34 -4.50 14.69
N GLY A 51 8.18 -4.83 14.12
CA GLY A 51 6.95 -4.08 14.22
C GLY A 51 6.83 -2.93 13.20
N ASN A 52 7.72 -2.86 12.21
CA ASN A 52 7.62 -1.85 11.14
C ASN A 52 6.48 -2.22 10.19
N TYR A 53 5.77 -1.21 9.68
CA TYR A 53 4.75 -1.40 8.68
C TYR A 53 5.36 -1.70 7.30
N VAL A 54 4.76 -2.68 6.62
CA VAL A 54 5.01 -2.99 5.22
C VAL A 54 3.68 -2.88 4.48
N GLU A 55 3.65 -2.03 3.46
CA GLU A 55 2.51 -1.87 2.56
C GLU A 55 2.69 -2.77 1.33
N ILE A 56 1.62 -3.43 0.90
CA ILE A 56 1.53 -4.10 -0.39
C ILE A 56 0.44 -3.39 -1.19
N MET A 57 0.75 -2.92 -2.40
CA MET A 57 -0.21 -2.28 -3.28
C MET A 57 -0.17 -2.82 -4.71
N ASP A 58 -1.23 -2.54 -5.47
CA ASP A 58 -1.25 -2.80 -6.91
C ASP A 58 -0.21 -1.94 -7.65
N PRO A 59 0.24 -2.35 -8.86
CA PRO A 59 1.03 -1.47 -9.69
C PRO A 59 0.25 -0.18 -9.99
N ILE A 60 0.89 0.96 -9.75
CA ILE A 60 0.31 2.24 -10.11
C ILE A 60 0.16 2.28 -11.64
N PRO A 61 -1.04 2.50 -12.19
CA PRO A 61 -1.20 2.60 -13.64
C PRO A 61 -0.36 3.75 -14.21
N ASP A 62 0.32 3.54 -15.34
CA ASP A 62 1.17 4.56 -15.98
C ASP A 62 0.43 5.89 -16.22
N ALA A 63 -0.84 5.82 -16.60
CA ALA A 63 -1.69 7.01 -16.77
C ALA A 63 -1.87 7.81 -15.47
N LEU A 64 -1.89 7.15 -14.31
CA LEU A 64 -1.96 7.80 -13.00
C LEU A 64 -0.60 8.43 -12.64
N ILE A 65 0.51 7.75 -12.98
CA ILE A 65 1.87 8.28 -12.80
C ILE A 65 2.04 9.57 -13.61
N GLU A 66 1.61 9.58 -14.87
CA GLU A 66 1.68 10.76 -15.73
C GLU A 66 0.88 11.95 -15.16
N ILE A 67 -0.33 11.71 -14.64
CA ILE A 67 -1.15 12.74 -13.99
C ILE A 67 -0.46 13.30 -12.74
N VAL A 68 0.09 12.43 -11.89
CA VAL A 68 0.75 12.83 -10.63
C VAL A 68 2.08 13.56 -10.90
N LEU A 69 2.83 13.17 -11.94
CA LEU A 69 4.08 13.82 -12.31
C LEU A 69 3.88 15.14 -13.07
N GLN A 70 2.74 15.34 -13.73
CA GLN A 70 2.42 16.59 -14.44
C GLN A 70 1.74 17.64 -13.55
N GLY A 71 1.12 17.22 -12.43
CA GLY A 71 0.49 18.12 -11.47
C GLY A 71 1.52 18.73 -10.51
N GLY A 72 1.83 20.01 -10.67
CA GLY A 72 2.74 20.76 -9.78
C GLY A 72 2.24 20.99 -8.35
N GLU A 73 1.11 20.38 -7.96
CA GLU A 73 0.58 20.42 -6.60
C GLU A 73 0.79 19.03 -5.95
N PRO A 74 1.31 18.96 -4.72
CA PRO A 74 1.56 17.69 -4.05
C PRO A 74 0.26 16.90 -3.84
N PHE A 75 0.24 15.66 -4.34
CA PHE A 75 -0.86 14.72 -4.12
C PHE A 75 -0.93 14.37 -2.63
N ASN A 76 -1.90 14.95 -1.92
CA ASN A 76 -2.06 14.76 -0.48
C ASN A 76 -3.03 13.61 -0.17
N VAL A 77 -2.48 12.43 0.11
CA VAL A 77 -3.23 11.24 0.54
C VAL A 77 -3.78 11.32 1.97
N ALA A 78 -3.40 12.32 2.77
CA ALA A 78 -3.83 12.48 4.16
C ALA A 78 -5.10 13.34 4.35
N GLN A 79 -5.72 13.81 3.25
CA GLN A 79 -6.97 14.57 3.27
C GLN A 79 -8.20 13.74 2.85
N MET A 80 -8.14 12.42 2.98
CA MET A 80 -9.22 11.47 2.68
C MET A 80 -9.53 10.57 3.85
#